data_AF-A0A3R5Q6F3-F1
#
_entry.id   AF-A0A3R5Q6F3-F1
#
_cell.length_a   1.000
_cell.length_b   1.000
_cell.length_c   1.000
_cell.angle_alpha   90.00
_cell.angle_beta   90.00
_cell.angle_gamma   90.00
#
_symmetry.space_group_name_H-M   'P 1'
#
loop_
_entity.id
_entity.type
_entity.pdbx_description
1 polymer ?
#
loop_
_entity_poly.entity_id
_entity_poly.type
_entity_poly.pdbx_seq_one_letter_code
_entity_poly.pdbx_strand_id
1 'polypeptide(L)'
;LTPEDSRRNSYYALMATLSLTHLRYTSFCLERVEYAASIKQYVFCKAPLQQSAKTKQSESACPTRKPDEEIKQKEEIHFSLLDAFSYCFYYPLFFTGPIITYDDFSKQMNESEKTTLKASELKSIAFRATRVIFWTFFIEFILHFLYVNAFQNNVSTLENIDQWTLWGIGYCQGHFFMIKYWVLFGLPSVVARICGIVPPEGPNYVGHIYKYSDMWKCFDRGMYNFIKRLV
;
A
#
# COMPACT_ATOMS: atom_id res chain seq x y z
N LEU A 1 29.04 9.14 -12.72
CA LEU A 1 28.70 7.75 -12.34
C LEU A 1 29.76 6.84 -12.91
N THR A 2 30.46 6.09 -12.05
CA THR A 2 31.41 5.09 -12.53
C THR A 2 30.67 3.84 -13.04
N PRO A 3 31.27 3.00 -13.89
CA PRO A 3 30.67 1.73 -14.32
C PRO A 3 30.32 0.79 -13.14
N GLU A 4 31.05 0.89 -12.03
CA GLU A 4 30.76 0.16 -10.80
C GLU A 4 29.51 0.68 -10.09
N ASP A 5 29.32 1.99 -10.03
CA ASP A 5 28.11 2.59 -9.45
C ASP A 5 26.86 2.20 -10.26
N SER A 6 26.99 2.18 -11.60
CA SER A 6 25.89 1.75 -12.47
C SER A 6 25.51 0.29 -12.22
N ARG A 7 26.48 -0.62 -12.11
CA ARG A 7 26.21 -2.04 -11.80
C ARG A 7 25.55 -2.17 -10.43
N ARG A 8 26.08 -1.51 -9.41
CA ARG A 8 25.55 -1.54 -8.04
C ARG A 8 24.10 -1.05 -7.98
N ASN A 9 23.77 0.04 -8.67
CA ASN A 9 22.40 0.54 -8.76
C ASN A 9 21.45 -0.45 -9.43
N SER A 10 21.91 -1.11 -10.50
CA SER A 10 21.12 -2.17 -11.16
C SER A 10 20.86 -3.35 -10.23
N TYR A 11 21.84 -3.78 -9.43
CA TYR A 11 21.64 -4.84 -8.43
C TYR A 11 20.62 -4.44 -7.36
N TYR A 12 20.68 -3.21 -6.83
CA TYR A 12 19.69 -2.74 -5.85
C TYR A 12 18.29 -2.66 -6.43
N ALA A 13 18.15 -2.18 -7.66
CA ALA A 13 16.86 -2.16 -8.36
C ALA A 13 16.31 -3.58 -8.55
N LEU A 14 17.16 -4.53 -8.97
CA LEU A 14 16.77 -5.94 -9.09
C LEU A 14 16.29 -6.50 -7.75
N MET A 15 17.08 -6.33 -6.68
CA MET A 15 16.73 -6.84 -5.35
C MET A 15 15.44 -6.23 -4.82
N ALA A 16 15.20 -4.93 -5.04
CA ALA A 16 13.97 -4.26 -4.66
C ALA A 16 12.76 -4.79 -5.44
N THR A 17 12.89 -5.00 -6.75
CA THR A 17 11.79 -5.56 -7.57
C THR A 17 11.47 -7.00 -7.20
N LEU A 18 12.48 -7.82 -6.93
CA LEU A 18 12.31 -9.20 -6.48
C LEU A 18 11.62 -9.26 -5.11
N SER A 19 12.03 -8.41 -4.15
CA SER A 19 11.44 -8.39 -2.82
C SER A 19 9.97 -7.94 -2.84
N LEU A 20 9.64 -6.90 -3.61
CA LEU A 20 8.26 -6.43 -3.77
C LEU A 20 7.37 -7.46 -4.49
N THR A 21 7.90 -8.10 -5.53
CA THR A 21 7.17 -9.16 -6.24
C THR A 21 6.93 -10.35 -5.32
N HIS A 22 7.95 -10.75 -4.55
CA HIS A 22 7.82 -11.82 -3.56
C HIS A 22 6.77 -11.47 -2.49
N LEU A 23 6.77 -10.23 -1.98
CA LEU A 23 5.81 -9.77 -0.99
C LEU A 23 4.36 -9.79 -1.51
N ARG A 24 4.14 -9.42 -2.78
CA ARG A 24 2.81 -9.54 -3.41
C ARG A 24 2.43 -10.99 -3.59
N TYR A 25 3.35 -11.83 -4.07
CA TYR A 25 3.09 -13.24 -4.26
C TYR A 25 2.76 -13.96 -2.94
N THR A 26 3.45 -13.61 -1.85
CA THR A 26 3.11 -14.13 -0.51
C THR A 26 1.74 -13.66 -0.07
N SER A 27 1.37 -12.38 -0.28
CA SER A 27 0.01 -11.88 -0.04
C SER A 27 -1.03 -12.70 -0.78
N PHE A 28 -0.85 -12.93 -2.08
CA PHE A 28 -1.75 -13.75 -2.90
C PHE A 28 -1.88 -15.17 -2.34
N CYS A 29 -0.76 -15.81 -1.99
CA CYS A 29 -0.76 -17.17 -1.45
C CYS A 29 -1.46 -17.26 -0.09
N LEU A 30 -1.19 -16.32 0.82
CA LEU A 30 -1.79 -16.29 2.16
C LEU A 30 -3.29 -16.03 2.07
N GLU A 31 -3.71 -15.07 1.27
CA GLU A 31 -5.13 -14.75 1.06
C GLU A 31 -5.89 -15.92 0.42
N ARG A 32 -5.27 -16.65 -0.51
CA ARG A 32 -5.87 -17.88 -1.07
C ARG A 32 -6.10 -18.95 -0.01
N VAL A 33 -5.16 -19.12 0.93
CA VAL A 33 -5.28 -20.09 2.03
C VAL A 33 -6.35 -19.65 3.02
N GLU A 34 -6.35 -18.38 3.41
CA GLU A 34 -7.37 -17.79 4.31
C GLU A 34 -8.78 -17.92 3.71
N TYR A 35 -8.91 -17.64 2.41
CA TYR A 35 -10.15 -17.80 1.68
C TYR A 35 -10.65 -19.25 1.70
N ALA A 36 -9.78 -20.22 1.38
CA ALA A 36 -10.12 -21.64 1.41
C ALA A 36 -10.51 -22.12 2.83
N ALA A 37 -9.84 -21.62 3.88
CA ALA A 37 -10.19 -21.91 5.27
C ALA A 37 -11.57 -21.34 5.64
N SER A 38 -11.85 -20.10 5.22
CA SER A 38 -13.15 -19.44 5.44
C SER A 38 -14.30 -20.19 4.76
N ILE A 39 -14.11 -20.69 3.53
CA ILE A 39 -15.13 -21.50 2.85
C ILE A 39 -15.35 -22.81 3.57
N LYS A 40 -14.27 -23.52 3.95
CA LYS A 40 -14.39 -24.79 4.70
C LYS A 40 -15.16 -24.60 6.00
N GLN A 41 -14.86 -23.53 6.75
CA GLN A 41 -15.56 -23.20 7.99
C GLN A 41 -17.05 -22.89 7.74
N TYR A 42 -17.37 -22.14 6.69
CA TYR A 42 -18.75 -21.84 6.32
C TYR A 42 -19.53 -23.10 5.92
N VAL A 43 -18.99 -23.93 5.04
CA VAL A 43 -19.61 -25.19 4.60
C VAL A 43 -19.81 -26.12 5.81
N PHE A 44 -18.82 -26.22 6.70
CA PHE A 44 -18.92 -26.99 7.94
C PHE A 44 -20.00 -26.45 8.89
N CYS A 45 -20.13 -25.13 9.02
CA CYS A 45 -21.13 -24.49 9.88
C CYS A 45 -22.56 -24.53 9.30
N LYS A 46 -22.69 -24.62 7.96
CA LYS A 46 -24.00 -24.71 7.26
C LYS A 46 -24.51 -26.15 7.12
N ALA A 47 -23.62 -27.14 7.10
CA ALA A 47 -23.96 -28.57 7.02
C ALA A 47 -24.95 -29.07 8.11
N PRO A 48 -24.97 -28.57 9.37
CA PRO A 48 -25.93 -28.99 10.38
C PRO A 48 -27.29 -28.26 10.28
N LEU A 49 -27.36 -27.12 9.57
CA LEU A 49 -28.55 -26.24 9.59
C LEU A 49 -29.60 -26.61 8.54
N GLN A 50 -29.29 -27.44 7.55
CA GLN A 50 -30.26 -27.85 6.53
C GLN A 50 -31.21 -28.98 6.97
N GLN A 51 -31.02 -29.59 8.15
CA GLN A 51 -31.95 -30.60 8.67
C GLN A 51 -33.01 -30.03 9.64
N SER A 52 -32.93 -28.77 10.07
CA SER A 52 -33.83 -28.21 11.11
C SER A 52 -34.67 -27.00 10.66
N ALA A 53 -34.64 -26.60 9.38
CA ALA A 53 -35.39 -25.45 8.89
C ALA A 53 -36.75 -25.84 8.26
N LYS A 54 -37.59 -26.54 9.01
CA LYS A 54 -39.05 -26.50 8.87
C LYS A 54 -39.60 -26.20 10.24
N THR A 55 -39.84 -24.92 10.57
CA THR A 55 -40.92 -24.41 11.43
C THR A 55 -40.64 -22.96 11.87
N LYS A 56 -41.62 -22.09 11.57
CA LYS A 56 -41.97 -20.78 12.17
C LYS A 56 -41.24 -19.50 11.72
N GLN A 57 -42.04 -18.68 11.02
CA GLN A 57 -41.98 -17.22 10.92
C GLN A 57 -42.37 -16.56 12.27
N SER A 58 -41.69 -15.48 12.67
CA SER A 58 -42.27 -14.14 12.93
C SER A 58 -41.22 -13.16 13.54
N GLU A 59 -40.99 -12.06 12.83
CA GLU A 59 -40.66 -10.68 13.27
C GLU A 59 -39.74 -10.36 14.48
N SER A 60 -38.63 -9.65 14.24
CA SER A 60 -38.50 -8.18 14.43
C SER A 60 -37.09 -7.69 14.02
N ALA A 61 -37.01 -6.47 13.49
CA ALA A 61 -35.86 -5.94 12.74
C ALA A 61 -34.82 -5.21 13.61
N CYS A 62 -33.54 -5.53 13.36
CA CYS A 62 -32.36 -4.74 13.73
C CYS A 62 -31.45 -4.69 12.48
N PRO A 63 -30.82 -3.56 12.10
CA PRO A 63 -29.99 -3.50 10.90
C PRO A 63 -28.60 -4.09 11.19
N THR A 64 -28.56 -5.39 11.50
CA THR A 64 -27.33 -6.16 11.47
C THR A 64 -27.16 -6.70 10.05
N ARG A 65 -26.07 -6.29 9.39
CA ARG A 65 -25.64 -6.80 8.08
C ARG A 65 -25.69 -8.34 8.11
N LYS A 66 -26.51 -8.95 7.25
CA LYS A 66 -26.69 -10.40 7.25
C LYS A 66 -25.38 -11.08 6.81
N PRO A 67 -24.93 -12.15 7.48
CA PRO A 67 -23.73 -12.91 7.08
C PRO A 67 -23.74 -13.33 5.60
N ASP A 68 -24.94 -13.56 5.04
CA ASP A 68 -25.14 -14.00 3.66
C ASP A 68 -24.74 -12.95 2.60
N GLU A 69 -24.76 -11.65 2.90
CA GLU A 69 -24.32 -10.59 1.96
C GLU A 69 -22.79 -10.41 1.93
N GLU A 70 -22.12 -10.50 3.09
CA GLU A 70 -20.66 -10.51 3.16
C GLU A 70 -20.05 -11.74 2.48
N ILE A 71 -20.78 -12.87 2.48
CA ILE A 71 -20.36 -14.11 1.82
C ILE A 71 -20.60 -14.05 0.30
N LYS A 72 -21.70 -13.47 -0.17
CA LYS A 72 -21.90 -13.22 -1.61
C LYS A 72 -20.81 -12.34 -2.23
N GLN A 73 -20.32 -11.34 -1.49
CA GLN A 73 -19.16 -10.55 -1.92
C GLN A 73 -17.84 -11.34 -1.89
N LYS A 74 -17.72 -12.34 -1.00
CA LYS A 74 -16.58 -13.27 -0.98
C LYS A 74 -16.67 -14.31 -2.12
N GLU A 75 -17.85 -14.65 -2.61
CA GLU A 75 -18.06 -15.73 -3.59
C GLU A 75 -17.47 -15.47 -5.00
N GLU A 76 -17.07 -14.23 -5.37
CA GLU A 76 -16.54 -13.90 -6.71
C GLU A 76 -15.00 -13.73 -6.79
N ILE A 77 -14.23 -14.07 -5.75
CA ILE A 77 -12.76 -13.94 -5.81
C ILE A 77 -12.14 -15.16 -6.49
N HIS A 78 -11.75 -14.99 -7.76
CA HIS A 78 -11.03 -16.01 -8.51
C HIS A 78 -9.54 -16.01 -8.12
N PHE A 79 -8.94 -17.20 -8.04
CA PHE A 79 -7.51 -17.38 -7.77
C PHE A 79 -6.88 -18.19 -8.90
N SER A 80 -6.76 -17.57 -10.08
CA SER A 80 -6.06 -18.13 -11.23
C SER A 80 -4.59 -17.74 -11.24
N LEU A 81 -3.78 -18.47 -12.02
CA LEU A 81 -2.40 -18.06 -12.29
C LEU A 81 -2.34 -16.68 -12.97
N LEU A 82 -3.28 -16.41 -13.88
CA LEU A 82 -3.37 -15.11 -14.56
C LEU A 82 -3.64 -13.97 -13.58
N ASP A 83 -4.46 -14.21 -12.55
CA ASP A 83 -4.74 -13.20 -11.52
C ASP A 83 -3.50 -12.93 -10.66
N ALA A 84 -2.74 -13.99 -10.33
CA ALA A 84 -1.47 -13.85 -9.62
C ALA A 84 -0.48 -12.99 -10.42
N PHE A 85 -0.35 -13.23 -11.73
CA PHE A 85 0.49 -12.40 -12.59
C PHE A 85 -0.02 -10.96 -12.67
N SER A 86 -1.33 -10.77 -12.86
CA SER A 86 -1.94 -9.43 -12.98
C SER A 86 -1.76 -8.60 -11.70
N TYR A 87 -1.86 -9.24 -10.53
CA TYR A 87 -1.64 -8.61 -9.24
C TYR A 87 -0.16 -8.33 -8.96
N CYS A 88 0.72 -9.33 -9.13
CA CYS A 88 2.15 -9.17 -8.87
C CYS A 88 2.77 -8.09 -9.77
N PHE A 89 2.44 -8.13 -11.07
CA PHE A 89 2.98 -7.22 -12.09
C PHE A 89 2.05 -6.04 -12.41
N TYR A 90 1.18 -5.65 -11.48
CA TYR A 90 0.36 -4.46 -11.65
C TYR A 90 1.25 -3.21 -11.78
N TYR A 91 1.40 -2.74 -13.01
CA TYR A 91 2.40 -1.75 -13.43
C TYR A 91 2.36 -0.46 -12.61
N PRO A 92 1.20 0.19 -12.38
CA PRO A 92 1.14 1.47 -11.68
C PRO A 92 1.79 1.44 -10.29
N LEU A 93 1.70 0.31 -9.58
CA LEU A 93 2.27 0.20 -8.23
C LEU A 93 3.54 -0.66 -8.19
N PHE A 94 4.00 -1.22 -9.30
CA PHE A 94 5.00 -2.30 -9.33
C PHE A 94 6.32 -1.94 -8.64
N PHE A 95 6.89 -0.78 -8.95
CA PHE A 95 8.23 -0.42 -8.46
C PHE A 95 8.24 0.23 -7.08
N THR A 96 7.32 1.16 -6.84
CA THR A 96 7.40 2.07 -5.70
C THR A 96 6.03 2.37 -5.08
N GLY A 97 5.00 1.61 -5.45
CA GLY A 97 3.65 1.80 -4.92
C GLY A 97 3.46 1.15 -3.55
N PRO A 98 2.52 1.67 -2.73
CA PRO A 98 2.10 0.97 -1.52
C PRO A 98 1.56 -0.43 -1.85
N ILE A 99 1.75 -1.36 -0.93
CA ILE A 99 1.15 -2.69 -1.06
C ILE A 99 -0.38 -2.60 -0.84
N ILE A 100 -1.11 -3.26 -1.72
CA ILE A 100 -2.57 -3.46 -1.64
C ILE A 100 -2.75 -4.97 -1.44
N THR A 101 -3.66 -5.41 -0.59
CA THR A 101 -4.03 -6.83 -0.47
C THR A 101 -4.70 -7.32 -1.75
N TYR A 102 -4.61 -8.61 -2.04
CA TYR A 102 -5.16 -9.20 -3.26
C TYR A 102 -6.70 -9.06 -3.31
N ASP A 103 -7.38 -9.26 -2.19
CA ASP A 103 -8.82 -9.10 -2.04
C ASP A 103 -9.27 -7.67 -2.43
N ASP A 104 -8.60 -6.64 -1.91
CA ASP A 104 -8.92 -5.25 -2.24
C ASP A 104 -8.58 -4.92 -3.69
N PHE A 105 -7.49 -5.49 -4.22
CA PHE A 105 -7.10 -5.33 -5.62
C PHE A 105 -8.12 -5.96 -6.59
N SER A 106 -8.52 -7.21 -6.34
CA SER A 106 -9.46 -7.96 -7.19
C SER A 106 -10.84 -7.30 -7.22
N LYS A 107 -11.35 -6.88 -6.05
CA LYS A 107 -12.60 -6.12 -5.95
C LYS A 107 -12.56 -4.83 -6.77
N GLN A 108 -11.51 -4.03 -6.58
CA GLN A 108 -11.37 -2.76 -7.29
C GLN A 108 -11.18 -2.95 -8.79
N MET A 109 -10.46 -3.99 -9.22
CA MET A 109 -10.32 -4.31 -10.64
C MET A 109 -11.70 -4.61 -11.27
N ASN A 110 -12.50 -5.48 -10.64
CA ASN A 110 -13.84 -5.83 -11.12
C ASN A 110 -14.83 -4.65 -11.11
N GLU A 111 -14.70 -3.73 -10.15
CA GLU A 111 -15.51 -2.50 -10.08
C GLU A 111 -15.08 -1.45 -11.10
N SER A 112 -13.77 -1.35 -11.36
CA SER A 112 -13.19 -0.38 -12.31
C SER A 112 -13.63 -0.64 -13.74
N GLU A 113 -13.76 -1.91 -14.16
CA GLU A 113 -14.26 -2.28 -15.49
C GLU A 113 -15.71 -1.82 -15.73
N LYS A 114 -16.50 -1.70 -14.65
CA LYS A 114 -17.93 -1.36 -14.71
C LYS A 114 -18.19 0.15 -14.62
N THR A 115 -17.19 0.95 -14.22
CA THR A 115 -17.39 2.35 -13.82
C THR A 115 -16.57 3.32 -14.65
N THR A 116 -17.24 4.29 -15.28
CA THR A 116 -16.56 5.39 -15.98
C THR A 116 -16.06 6.46 -15.01
N LEU A 117 -14.87 7.02 -15.26
CA LEU A 117 -14.31 8.13 -14.47
C LEU A 117 -15.21 9.36 -14.52
N LYS A 118 -15.69 9.80 -13.35
CA LYS A 118 -16.50 11.02 -13.21
C LYS A 118 -15.61 12.26 -13.24
N ALA A 119 -16.15 13.40 -13.70
CA ALA A 119 -15.42 14.67 -13.71
C ALA A 119 -14.95 15.12 -12.32
N SER A 120 -15.70 14.80 -11.26
CA SER A 120 -15.30 15.08 -9.87
C SER A 120 -14.05 14.30 -9.45
N GLU A 121 -13.94 13.04 -9.87
CA GLU A 121 -12.78 12.19 -9.61
C GLU A 121 -11.57 12.70 -10.37
N LEU A 122 -11.74 13.11 -11.63
CA LEU A 122 -10.66 13.72 -12.41
C LEU A 122 -10.11 14.98 -11.75
N LYS A 123 -10.97 15.83 -11.18
CA LYS A 123 -10.53 17.02 -10.42
C LYS A 123 -9.71 16.63 -9.18
N SER A 124 -10.17 15.60 -8.44
CA SER A 124 -9.45 15.06 -7.27
C SER A 124 -8.08 14.50 -7.64
N ILE A 125 -8.03 13.72 -8.73
CA ILE A 125 -6.79 13.14 -9.27
C ILE A 125 -5.84 14.26 -9.73
N ALA A 126 -6.33 15.25 -10.46
CA ALA A 126 -5.54 16.40 -10.92
C ALA A 126 -4.95 17.20 -9.75
N PHE A 127 -5.73 17.43 -8.69
CA PHE A 127 -5.24 18.10 -7.48
C PHE A 127 -4.14 17.28 -6.79
N ARG A 128 -4.31 15.96 -6.67
CA ARG A 128 -3.29 15.05 -6.12
C ARG A 128 -2.02 15.04 -6.97
N ALA A 129 -2.16 14.98 -8.29
CA ALA A 129 -1.03 15.03 -9.23
C ALA A 129 -0.25 16.34 -9.09
N THR A 130 -0.95 17.48 -9.06
CA THR A 130 -0.34 18.80 -8.88
C THR A 130 0.43 18.88 -7.56
N ARG A 131 -0.14 18.35 -6.47
CA ARG A 131 0.53 18.28 -5.17
C ARG A 131 1.79 17.42 -5.23
N VAL A 132 1.77 16.27 -5.87
CA VAL A 132 2.94 15.39 -6.05
C VAL A 132 4.02 16.09 -6.87
N ILE A 133 3.65 16.75 -7.97
CA ILE A 133 4.58 17.52 -8.80
C ILE A 133 5.23 18.64 -7.98
N PHE A 134 4.44 19.41 -7.23
CA PHE A 134 4.95 20.45 -6.35
C PHE A 134 5.99 19.92 -5.35
N TRP A 135 5.67 18.83 -4.63
CA TRP A 135 6.61 18.24 -3.67
C TRP A 135 7.84 17.62 -4.33
N THR A 136 7.72 17.14 -5.56
CA THR A 136 8.87 16.67 -6.35
C THR A 136 9.82 17.81 -6.63
N PHE A 137 9.32 18.94 -7.15
CA PHE A 137 10.14 20.14 -7.36
C PHE A 137 10.71 20.69 -6.06
N PHE A 138 9.96 20.63 -4.96
CA PHE A 138 10.44 21.06 -3.65
C PHE A 138 11.61 20.19 -3.15
N ILE A 139 11.57 18.88 -3.35
CA ILE A 139 12.70 17.98 -3.03
C ILE A 139 13.92 18.33 -3.89
N GLU A 140 13.74 18.50 -5.20
CA GLU A 140 14.83 18.87 -6.11
C GLU A 140 15.45 20.22 -5.72
N PHE A 141 14.61 21.19 -5.36
CA PHE A 141 15.05 22.48 -4.83
C PHE A 141 15.87 22.30 -3.55
N ILE A 142 15.38 21.56 -2.56
CA ILE A 142 16.12 21.28 -1.32
C ILE A 142 17.46 20.59 -1.62
N LEU A 143 17.47 19.57 -2.47
CA LEU A 143 18.68 18.84 -2.85
C LEU A 143 19.71 19.69 -3.60
N HIS A 144 19.25 20.76 -4.27
CA HIS A 144 20.15 21.72 -4.91
C HIS A 144 20.96 22.54 -3.90
N PHE A 145 20.36 22.91 -2.77
CA PHE A 145 21.04 23.69 -1.72
C PHE A 145 21.68 22.82 -0.64
N LEU A 146 21.03 21.71 -0.30
CA LEU A 146 21.47 20.78 0.72
C LEU A 146 22.03 19.53 0.06
N TYR A 147 23.36 19.45 -0.02
CA TYR A 147 24.09 18.26 -0.47
C TYR A 147 24.09 17.16 0.58
N VAL A 148 22.89 16.69 0.96
CA VAL A 148 22.68 15.65 1.99
C VAL A 148 23.52 14.40 1.68
N ASN A 149 23.61 14.01 0.40
CA ASN A 149 24.41 12.85 -0.02
C ASN A 149 25.92 13.07 0.12
N ALA A 150 26.42 14.29 -0.13
CA ALA A 150 27.84 14.59 0.06
C ALA A 150 28.21 14.60 1.55
N PHE A 151 27.29 15.07 2.39
CA PHE A 151 27.45 15.08 3.83
C PHE A 151 27.51 13.65 4.41
N GLN A 152 26.65 12.74 3.94
CA GLN A 152 26.65 11.33 4.37
C GLN A 152 27.93 10.57 4.03
N ASN A 153 28.59 10.91 2.92
CA ASN A 153 29.80 10.22 2.47
C ASN A 153 31.07 10.65 3.21
N ASN A 154 31.04 11.79 3.93
CA ASN A 154 32.20 12.33 4.65
C ASN A 154 32.10 12.08 6.16
N VAL A 155 32.24 10.82 6.57
CA VAL A 155 32.10 10.37 7.97
C VAL A 155 33.04 11.11 8.93
N SER A 156 34.26 11.43 8.48
CA SER A 156 35.24 12.17 9.29
C SER A 156 34.77 13.59 9.66
N THR A 157 33.92 14.21 8.84
CA THR A 157 33.34 15.52 9.18
C THR A 157 32.21 15.36 10.20
N LEU A 158 31.42 14.30 10.10
CA LEU A 158 30.35 13.98 11.06
C LEU A 158 30.87 13.73 12.48
N GLU A 159 32.04 13.10 12.63
CA GLU A 159 32.66 12.81 13.93
C GLU A 159 33.12 14.06 14.69
N ASN A 160 33.38 15.16 13.98
CA ASN A 160 33.90 16.40 14.54
C ASN A 160 32.82 17.46 14.81
N ILE A 161 31.55 17.15 14.56
CA ILE A 161 30.42 18.07 14.70
C ILE A 161 29.83 17.98 16.11
N ASP A 162 29.40 19.13 16.64
CA ASP A 162 28.74 19.22 17.94
C ASP A 162 27.46 18.36 18.00
N GLN A 163 27.18 17.80 19.18
CA GLN A 163 26.04 16.90 19.39
C GLN A 163 24.70 17.56 19.06
N TRP A 164 24.49 18.85 19.36
CA TRP A 164 23.24 19.54 19.02
C TRP A 164 23.04 19.65 17.51
N THR A 165 24.12 19.90 16.79
CA THR A 165 24.10 19.97 15.32
C THR A 165 23.78 18.59 14.75
N LEU A 166 24.34 17.53 15.31
CA LEU A 166 24.05 16.15 14.90
C LEU A 166 22.56 15.79 15.08
N TRP A 167 21.95 16.17 16.21
CA TRP A 167 20.51 15.99 16.42
C TRP A 167 19.67 16.76 15.41
N GLY A 168 20.04 18.01 15.10
CA GLY A 168 19.39 18.82 14.08
C GLY A 168 19.47 18.20 12.68
N ILE A 169 20.63 17.65 12.32
CA ILE A 169 20.82 16.92 11.05
C ILE A 169 19.95 15.67 11.02
N GLY A 170 19.94 14.86 12.08
CA GLY A 170 19.10 13.67 12.17
C GLY A 170 17.61 13.99 12.04
N TYR A 171 17.16 15.07 12.69
CA TYR A 171 15.79 15.55 12.58
C TYR A 171 15.46 15.97 11.15
N CYS A 172 16.28 16.80 10.52
CA CYS A 172 16.12 17.21 9.12
C CYS A 172 16.11 16.02 8.16
N GLN A 173 16.97 15.03 8.39
CA GLN A 173 17.03 13.79 7.61
C GLN A 173 15.71 13.00 7.70
N GLY A 174 15.12 12.89 8.89
CA GLY A 174 13.81 12.26 9.08
C GLY A 174 12.70 12.97 8.30
N HIS A 175 12.71 14.31 8.29
CA HIS A 175 11.73 15.10 7.52
C HIS A 175 11.90 14.92 6.02
N PHE A 176 13.14 14.99 5.56
CA PHE A 176 13.48 14.77 4.16
C PHE A 176 13.04 13.37 3.69
N PHE A 177 13.29 12.35 4.52
CA PHE A 177 12.82 10.99 4.26
C PHE A 177 11.29 10.93 4.13
N MET A 178 10.53 11.59 5.00
CA MET A 178 9.06 11.60 4.92
C MET A 178 8.55 12.26 3.63
N ILE A 179 9.11 13.40 3.23
CA ILE A 179 8.70 14.09 1.99
C ILE A 179 9.05 13.22 0.77
N LYS A 180 10.25 12.63 0.75
CA LYS A 180 10.67 11.69 -0.30
C LYS A 180 9.72 10.50 -0.40
N TYR A 181 9.36 9.91 0.74
CA TYR A 181 8.46 8.77 0.80
C TYR A 181 7.04 9.12 0.32
N TRP A 182 6.55 10.32 0.67
CA TRP A 182 5.27 10.84 0.19
C TRP A 182 5.23 11.01 -1.34
N VAL A 183 6.30 11.55 -1.94
CA VAL A 183 6.44 11.67 -3.40
C VAL A 183 6.56 10.29 -4.06
N LEU A 184 7.37 9.41 -3.47
CA LEU A 184 7.63 8.06 -3.97
C LEU A 184 6.35 7.24 -4.12
N PHE A 185 5.44 7.32 -3.14
CA PHE A 185 4.12 6.68 -3.18
C PHE A 185 3.09 7.49 -3.97
N GLY A 186 3.23 8.82 -4.02
CA GLY A 186 2.29 9.72 -4.65
C GLY A 186 2.15 9.50 -6.16
N LEU A 187 3.28 9.45 -6.89
CA LEU A 187 3.30 9.23 -8.34
C LEU A 187 2.58 7.93 -8.78
N PRO A 188 2.99 6.74 -8.29
CA PRO A 188 2.33 5.49 -8.64
C PRO A 188 0.87 5.47 -8.20
N SER A 189 0.54 6.14 -7.09
CA SER A 189 -0.84 6.23 -6.61
C SER A 189 -1.76 7.06 -7.49
N VAL A 190 -1.24 8.13 -8.11
CA VAL A 190 -2.01 8.94 -9.07
C VAL A 190 -2.30 8.11 -10.32
N VAL A 191 -1.31 7.38 -10.84
CA VAL A 191 -1.47 6.51 -12.02
C VAL A 191 -2.48 5.39 -11.72
N ALA A 192 -2.38 4.75 -10.55
CA ALA A 192 -3.33 3.70 -10.16
C ALA A 192 -4.78 4.22 -10.12
N ARG A 193 -5.00 5.45 -9.62
CA ARG A 193 -6.34 6.07 -9.56
C ARG A 193 -6.90 6.41 -10.93
N ILE A 194 -6.06 6.76 -11.89
CA ILE A 194 -6.48 6.93 -13.29
C ILE A 194 -6.97 5.59 -13.86
N CYS A 195 -6.34 4.48 -13.48
CA CYS A 195 -6.77 3.13 -13.81
C CYS A 195 -7.97 2.63 -12.98
N GLY A 196 -8.59 3.48 -12.15
CA GLY A 196 -9.74 3.10 -11.31
C GLY A 196 -9.39 2.35 -10.03
N ILE A 197 -8.10 2.15 -9.73
CA ILE A 197 -7.65 1.52 -8.49
C ILE A 197 -7.24 2.58 -7.47
N VAL A 198 -7.83 2.51 -6.29
CA VAL A 198 -7.58 3.38 -5.14
C VAL A 198 -6.57 2.70 -4.19
N PRO A 199 -5.29 3.07 -4.25
CA PRO A 199 -4.30 2.57 -3.31
C PRO A 199 -4.52 3.13 -1.91
N PRO A 200 -4.00 2.45 -0.86
CA PRO A 200 -3.89 2.97 0.48
C PRO A 200 -3.31 4.38 0.48
N GLU A 201 -3.81 5.23 1.37
CA GLU A 201 -3.28 6.58 1.48
C GLU A 201 -1.81 6.57 1.90
N GLY A 202 -1.08 7.58 1.43
CA GLY A 202 0.33 7.78 1.77
C GLY A 202 0.57 8.04 3.26
N PRO A 203 1.86 8.10 3.65
CA PRO A 203 2.27 8.32 5.03
C PRO A 203 1.67 9.59 5.61
N ASN A 204 1.19 9.53 6.86
CA ASN A 204 0.99 10.74 7.64
C ASN A 204 2.35 11.27 8.13
N TYR A 205 2.40 12.58 8.36
CA TYR A 205 3.60 13.21 8.90
C TYR A 205 3.89 12.74 10.34
N VAL A 206 5.02 12.06 10.53
CA VAL A 206 5.39 11.42 11.81
C VAL A 206 5.54 12.42 12.95
N GLY A 207 5.97 13.66 12.67
CA GLY A 207 6.08 14.70 13.71
C GLY A 207 4.75 15.14 14.33
N HIS A 208 3.61 14.81 13.72
CA HIS A 208 2.28 15.08 14.28
C HIS A 208 1.74 13.93 15.15
N ILE A 209 2.41 12.77 15.15
CA ILE A 209 1.88 11.56 15.80
C ILE A 209 2.47 11.45 17.20
N TYR A 210 1.61 11.49 18.22
CA TYR A 210 2.03 11.43 19.63
C TYR A 210 2.35 10.01 20.13
N LYS A 211 1.72 8.98 19.55
CA LYS A 211 1.87 7.59 19.99
C LYS A 211 2.66 6.78 18.98
N TYR A 212 3.68 6.07 19.45
CA TYR A 212 4.48 5.19 18.59
C TYR A 212 3.64 4.07 17.97
N SER A 213 2.65 3.54 18.69
CA SER A 213 1.72 2.55 18.15
C SER A 213 0.84 3.08 17.01
N ASP A 214 0.55 4.38 16.99
CA ASP A 214 -0.19 5.02 15.90
C ASP A 214 0.73 5.41 14.73
N MET A 215 2.01 5.66 15.01
CA MET A 215 3.02 5.91 13.98
C MET A 215 3.08 4.75 13.00
N TRP A 216 3.18 3.50 13.47
CA TRP A 216 3.21 2.32 12.61
C TRP A 216 1.96 2.14 11.75
N LYS A 217 0.79 2.53 12.25
CA LYS A 217 -0.47 2.45 11.50
C LYS A 217 -0.51 3.44 10.34
N CYS A 218 0.12 4.60 10.53
CA CYS A 218 -0.01 5.73 9.61
C CYS A 218 1.22 5.97 8.74
N PHE A 219 2.36 5.37 9.09
CA PHE A 219 3.62 5.49 8.35
C PHE A 219 3.56 4.74 7.01
N ASP A 220 3.16 3.47 7.02
CA ASP A 220 2.86 2.71 5.80
C ASP A 220 1.57 1.92 6.03
N ARG A 221 0.46 2.48 5.52
CA ARG A 221 -0.87 1.88 5.69
C ARG A 221 -1.01 0.57 4.90
N GLY A 222 -0.35 0.46 3.75
CA GLY A 222 -0.38 -0.75 2.94
C GLY A 222 0.26 -1.90 3.69
N MET A 223 1.50 -1.69 4.15
CA MET A 223 2.24 -2.70 4.91
C MET A 223 1.57 -3.02 6.23
N TYR A 224 1.06 -2.02 6.94
CA TYR A 224 0.30 -2.23 8.18
C TYR A 224 -0.94 -3.10 7.95
N ASN A 225 -1.72 -2.83 6.91
CA ASN A 225 -2.92 -3.62 6.59
C ASN A 225 -2.55 -5.06 6.20
N PHE A 226 -1.48 -5.25 5.44
CA PHE A 226 -0.95 -6.56 5.08
C PHE A 226 -0.59 -7.37 6.33
N ILE A 227 0.27 -6.81 7.21
CA ILE A 227 0.72 -7.50 8.43
C ILE A 227 -0.47 -7.80 9.33
N LYS A 228 -1.31 -6.81 9.63
CA LYS A 228 -2.45 -6.96 10.55
C LYS A 228 -3.43 -8.06 10.12
N ARG A 229 -3.58 -8.28 8.82
CA ARG A 229 -4.53 -9.24 8.26
C ARG A 229 -3.92 -10.64 8.11
N LEU A 230 -2.65 -10.73 7.70
CA LEU A 230 -2.07 -11.97 7.16
C LEU A 230 -0.93 -12.57 8.00
N VAL A 231 -0.46 -11.87 9.03
CA VAL A 231 0.64 -12.30 9.92
C VAL A 231 0.17 -12.29 11.36
#